data_AF-A0A357FWK3-F1
#
_entry.id   AF-A0A357FWK3-F1
#
_cell.length_a   1.000
_cell.length_b   1.000
_cell.length_c   1.000
_cell.angle_alpha   90.00
_cell.angle_beta   90.00
_cell.angle_gamma   90.00
#
_symmetry.space_group_name_H-M   'P 1'
#
loop_
_entity.id
_entity.type
_entity.pdbx_description
1 polymer ?
#
loop_
_entity_poly.entity_id
_entity_poly.type
_entity_poly.pdbx_seq_one_letter_code
_entity_poly.pdbx_strand_id
1 'polypeptide(L)'
;GTVILDDRNRKRNVGIVAPPEKTEGAPLVEAGYYLKRALEPFSTIHLGSVEQILEQKPSVIILPDIASMPPETLEALEKWVKEGGLLLRFAGPNMAQDQNENYLLPVQVRKGTRAIDGSMAWQREPAKLESFPQTSPLFGLAVPQDVTVRQQILPEPSEDIGEKTWAVLSDGTPLITAAPLEQGMLVFVHTTANTAWSDLALSGVFVEILQRIVSISGTAAAKDVKADGYLEPRLVLDGMGRLIEPGGSVQSIPATDFATVKTSPAHPPGIYGRGGYQQALNTGDRVGRMGAATTLPSGVESRTYGGDFEIDLMPLLLFAALILLLIDWLVILIIGGNLKSIGRFLAVQGRAAGIFFIFSIPLPAQAQEQNYADGIYLAYMRTGDAGVDSISHQGLQSLAEVLERRTSVEPEGVAGLNPEVDELAFFPIIYWPVTENQVALSPKALNNVQNYLDHGGTILFDTRDRNYATNALIGTKNTESLRGITRALNLPPLTPIPEGHVLGKSFYLLDSYPGRYTGGTLWVSQDSVNNRDGVSSIIIGSHDWAGAWASPGGSQQQEMAQRFGVNLVIYALTGNYKADQVHVPFILERLGQ
;
A
#
# COMPACT_ATOMS: atom_id res chain seq x y z
N GLY A 1 -32.72 -32.90 2.90
CA GLY A 1 -31.55 -32.88 2.00
C GLY A 1 -30.37 -32.44 2.82
N THR A 2 -29.20 -33.04 2.61
CA THR A 2 -27.96 -32.68 3.31
C THR A 2 -27.09 -31.87 2.35
N VAL A 3 -26.50 -30.78 2.83
CA VAL A 3 -25.51 -29.99 2.09
C VAL A 3 -24.24 -29.94 2.91
N ILE A 4 -23.15 -30.40 2.31
CA ILE A 4 -21.80 -30.25 2.81
C ILE A 4 -21.29 -28.89 2.31
N LEU A 5 -20.77 -28.10 3.25
CA LEU A 5 -20.04 -26.87 2.96
C LEU A 5 -18.58 -27.20 2.67
N ASP A 6 -17.97 -26.50 1.73
CA ASP A 6 -16.56 -26.64 1.40
C ASP A 6 -15.78 -25.34 1.59
N ASP A 7 -14.51 -25.31 1.21
CA ASP A 7 -13.64 -24.15 1.36
C ASP A 7 -14.15 -22.90 0.64
N ARG A 8 -15.01 -23.04 -0.38
CA ARG A 8 -15.64 -21.89 -1.07
C ARG A 8 -16.67 -21.17 -0.21
N ASN A 9 -17.16 -21.81 0.86
CA ASN A 9 -18.10 -21.22 1.80
C ASN A 9 -17.42 -20.53 2.98
N ARG A 10 -16.11 -20.71 3.17
CA ARG A 10 -15.35 -20.11 4.27
C ARG A 10 -14.80 -18.75 3.84
N LYS A 11 -15.31 -17.67 4.45
CA LYS A 11 -14.71 -16.34 4.26
C LYS A 11 -13.32 -16.30 4.89
N ARG A 12 -12.30 -16.00 4.08
CA ARG A 12 -10.92 -15.78 4.54
C ARG A 12 -10.69 -14.30 4.77
N ASN A 13 -9.87 -13.96 5.76
CA ASN A 13 -9.40 -12.59 5.98
C ASN A 13 -8.23 -12.32 5.04
N VAL A 14 -8.40 -11.35 4.16
CA VAL A 14 -7.42 -10.96 3.13
C VAL A 14 -7.03 -9.50 3.38
N GLY A 15 -5.74 -9.26 3.53
CA GLY A 15 -5.16 -7.92 3.50
C GLY A 15 -4.71 -7.57 2.09
N ILE A 16 -5.11 -6.41 1.58
CA ILE A 16 -4.63 -5.87 0.30
C ILE A 16 -3.90 -4.57 0.62
N VAL A 17 -2.60 -4.51 0.31
CA VAL A 17 -1.84 -3.28 0.51
C VAL A 17 -2.25 -2.27 -0.56
N ALA A 18 -3.02 -1.28 -0.14
CA ALA A 18 -3.58 -0.22 -0.95
C ALA A 18 -4.08 0.92 -0.03
N PRO A 19 -4.18 2.16 -0.53
CA PRO A 19 -4.76 3.26 0.22
C PRO A 19 -6.18 2.93 0.73
N PRO A 20 -6.58 3.42 1.93
CA PRO A 20 -7.95 3.26 2.43
C PRO A 20 -9.00 3.96 1.53
N GLU A 21 -10.22 3.44 1.49
CA GLU A 21 -11.33 3.91 0.62
C GLU A 21 -11.72 5.39 0.71
N LYS A 22 -11.26 6.12 1.73
CA LYS A 22 -11.61 7.53 1.92
C LYS A 22 -10.83 8.48 1.00
N THR A 23 -9.88 7.96 0.22
CA THR A 23 -9.13 8.75 -0.76
C THR A 23 -9.94 8.81 -2.06
N GLU A 24 -10.37 10.00 -2.47
CA GLU A 24 -11.08 10.25 -3.75
C GLU A 24 -10.14 9.97 -4.95
N GLY A 25 -9.94 8.70 -5.27
CA GLY A 25 -9.19 8.24 -6.44
C GLY A 25 -10.09 7.81 -7.59
N ALA A 26 -9.56 7.80 -8.82
CA ALA A 26 -10.19 7.21 -10.00
C ALA A 26 -10.14 5.68 -9.87
N PRO A 27 -11.24 5.00 -9.48
CA PRO A 27 -11.19 3.63 -9.00
C PRO A 27 -10.70 2.63 -10.05
N LEU A 28 -10.76 2.98 -11.34
CA LEU A 28 -10.51 2.06 -12.45
C LEU A 28 -9.04 1.91 -12.83
N VAL A 29 -8.11 2.63 -12.19
CA VAL A 29 -6.67 2.45 -12.47
C VAL A 29 -5.99 1.63 -11.39
N GLU A 30 -6.37 1.85 -10.14
CA GLU A 30 -5.66 1.27 -9.00
C GLU A 30 -5.85 -0.25 -8.92
N ALA A 31 -4.74 -0.98 -8.78
CA ALA A 31 -4.76 -2.43 -8.60
C ALA A 31 -5.58 -2.87 -7.38
N GLY A 32 -5.58 -2.07 -6.31
CA GLY A 32 -6.37 -2.32 -5.09
C GLY A 32 -7.87 -2.44 -5.39
N TYR A 33 -8.41 -1.62 -6.31
CA TYR A 33 -9.82 -1.68 -6.70
C TYR A 33 -10.18 -3.01 -7.37
N TYR A 34 -9.40 -3.45 -8.37
CA TYR A 34 -9.63 -4.70 -9.07
C TYR A 34 -9.54 -5.91 -8.13
N LEU A 35 -8.51 -5.94 -7.28
CA LEU A 35 -8.33 -7.00 -6.29
C LEU A 35 -9.49 -7.04 -5.30
N LYS A 36 -9.87 -5.88 -4.75
CA LYS A 36 -11.00 -5.79 -3.83
C LYS A 36 -12.28 -6.30 -4.49
N ARG A 37 -12.60 -5.82 -5.68
CA ARG A 37 -13.82 -6.17 -6.41
C ARG A 37 -13.90 -7.66 -6.74
N ALA A 38 -12.76 -8.27 -7.08
CA ALA A 38 -12.68 -9.70 -7.36
C ALA A 38 -12.87 -10.55 -6.10
N LEU A 39 -12.38 -10.10 -4.95
CA LEU A 39 -12.33 -10.87 -3.70
C LEU A 39 -13.53 -10.65 -2.78
N GLU A 40 -14.19 -9.50 -2.86
CA GLU A 40 -15.31 -9.06 -2.00
C GLU A 40 -16.44 -10.09 -1.88
N PRO A 41 -16.81 -10.85 -2.94
CA PRO A 41 -17.87 -11.84 -2.84
C PRO A 41 -17.59 -13.01 -1.88
N PHE A 42 -16.31 -13.33 -1.60
CA PHE A 42 -15.93 -14.54 -0.86
C PHE A 42 -14.86 -14.34 0.23
N SER A 43 -14.46 -13.11 0.52
CA SER A 43 -13.47 -12.81 1.56
C SER A 43 -13.84 -11.58 2.39
N THR A 44 -13.28 -11.48 3.58
CA THR A 44 -13.29 -10.26 4.40
C THR A 44 -12.02 -9.50 4.05
N ILE A 45 -12.16 -8.27 3.54
CA ILE A 45 -11.05 -7.50 3.00
C ILE A 45 -10.65 -6.39 3.95
N HIS A 46 -9.35 -6.24 4.16
CA HIS A 46 -8.74 -5.11 4.86
C HIS A 46 -7.79 -4.39 3.91
N LEU A 47 -7.98 -3.08 3.73
CA LEU A 47 -7.07 -2.21 2.99
C LEU A 47 -6.21 -1.42 3.99
N GLY A 48 -4.95 -1.19 3.65
CA GLY A 48 -4.04 -0.39 4.48
C GLY A 48 -2.58 -0.65 4.16
N SER A 49 -1.68 -0.16 5.01
CA SER A 49 -0.25 -0.47 4.94
C SER A 49 0.02 -1.93 5.34
N VAL A 50 1.23 -2.44 5.06
CA VAL A 50 1.64 -3.80 5.43
C VAL A 50 1.52 -4.01 6.94
N GLU A 51 1.92 -3.04 7.74
CA GLU A 51 1.91 -3.07 9.21
C GLU A 51 0.49 -3.15 9.74
N GLN A 52 -0.39 -2.26 9.27
CA GLN A 52 -1.81 -2.24 9.65
C GLN A 52 -2.50 -3.56 9.32
N ILE A 53 -2.16 -4.14 8.17
CA ILE A 53 -2.70 -5.42 7.73
C ILE A 53 -2.19 -6.56 8.61
N LEU A 54 -0.89 -6.60 8.95
CA LEU A 54 -0.33 -7.64 9.82
C LEU A 54 -0.99 -7.68 11.19
N GLU A 55 -1.37 -6.53 11.75
CA GLU A 55 -2.10 -6.45 13.03
C GLU A 55 -3.48 -7.15 12.98
N GLN A 56 -4.12 -7.19 11.80
CA GLN A 56 -5.42 -7.85 11.60
C GLN A 56 -5.31 -9.39 11.49
N LYS A 57 -4.09 -9.95 11.55
CA LYS A 57 -3.81 -11.39 11.43
C LYS A 57 -4.51 -12.05 10.22
N PRO A 58 -4.30 -11.54 9.00
CA PRO A 58 -4.90 -12.09 7.80
C PRO A 58 -4.33 -13.48 7.48
N SER A 59 -5.09 -14.27 6.72
CA SER A 59 -4.58 -15.53 6.16
C SER A 59 -3.82 -15.31 4.84
N VAL A 60 -4.12 -14.20 4.15
CA VAL A 60 -3.52 -13.83 2.87
C VAL A 60 -3.17 -12.35 2.88
N ILE A 61 -1.99 -11.99 2.41
CA ILE A 61 -1.58 -10.61 2.15
C ILE A 61 -1.29 -10.48 0.66
N ILE A 62 -1.87 -9.46 0.03
CA ILE A 62 -1.71 -9.16 -1.39
C ILE A 62 -0.94 -7.85 -1.56
N LEU A 63 0.17 -7.90 -2.28
CA LEU A 63 1.01 -6.74 -2.59
C LEU A 63 0.98 -6.44 -4.10
N PRO A 64 0.21 -5.43 -4.53
CA PRO A 64 0.21 -4.99 -5.91
C PRO A 64 1.37 -4.03 -6.21
N ASP A 65 2.33 -4.44 -7.06
CA ASP A 65 3.43 -3.59 -7.54
C ASP A 65 4.22 -2.82 -6.46
N ILE A 66 4.58 -3.52 -5.38
CA ILE A 66 5.39 -2.98 -4.29
C ILE A 66 6.83 -3.43 -4.50
N ALA A 67 7.68 -2.54 -4.96
CA ALA A 67 9.09 -2.83 -5.16
C ALA A 67 9.87 -2.87 -3.84
N SER A 68 9.80 -1.79 -3.06
CA SER A 68 10.57 -1.68 -1.82
C SER A 68 9.66 -1.43 -0.62
N MET A 69 10.17 -1.78 0.55
CA MET A 69 9.58 -1.48 1.85
C MET A 69 10.69 -1.35 2.90
N PRO A 70 10.41 -0.72 4.05
CA PRO A 70 11.37 -0.64 5.14
C PRO A 70 11.86 -2.06 5.56
N PRO A 71 13.14 -2.22 5.94
CA PRO A 71 13.69 -3.53 6.30
C PRO A 71 12.91 -4.25 7.41
N GLU A 72 12.46 -3.52 8.43
CA GLU A 72 11.67 -4.09 9.52
C GLU A 72 10.31 -4.62 9.05
N THR A 73 9.65 -3.90 8.13
CA THR A 73 8.40 -4.33 7.49
C THR A 73 8.61 -5.62 6.69
N LEU A 74 9.72 -5.71 5.96
CA LEU A 74 10.08 -6.90 5.19
C LEU A 74 10.31 -8.11 6.10
N GLU A 75 11.06 -7.93 7.20
CA GLU A 75 11.33 -8.98 8.19
C GLU A 75 10.04 -9.45 8.88
N ALA A 76 9.14 -8.53 9.25
CA ALA A 76 7.85 -8.86 9.85
C ALA A 76 6.96 -9.64 8.86
N LEU A 77 6.94 -9.24 7.59
CA LEU A 77 6.21 -9.93 6.54
C LEU A 77 6.78 -11.33 6.28
N GLU A 78 8.11 -11.47 6.20
CA GLU A 78 8.77 -12.76 6.01
C GLU A 78 8.43 -13.73 7.16
N LYS A 79 8.50 -13.24 8.40
CA LYS A 79 8.13 -14.01 9.59
C LYS A 79 6.67 -14.48 9.51
N TRP A 80 5.75 -13.60 9.15
CA TRP A 80 4.34 -13.96 8.99
C TRP A 80 4.11 -15.03 7.92
N VAL A 81 4.83 -14.97 6.79
CA VAL A 81 4.76 -16.04 5.78
C VAL A 81 5.29 -17.35 6.36
N LYS A 82 6.45 -17.34 7.02
CA LYS A 82 7.05 -18.54 7.62
C LYS A 82 6.12 -19.23 8.64
N GLU A 83 5.31 -18.44 9.35
CA GLU A 83 4.29 -18.90 10.31
C GLU A 83 2.99 -19.44 9.66
N GLY A 84 2.90 -19.49 8.33
CA GLY A 84 1.77 -20.09 7.60
C GLY A 84 0.95 -19.13 6.75
N GLY A 85 1.36 -17.86 6.65
CA GLY A 85 0.73 -16.88 5.77
C GLY A 85 0.92 -17.19 4.28
N LEU A 86 -0.04 -16.76 3.44
CA LEU A 86 0.11 -16.77 1.99
C LEU A 86 0.35 -15.36 1.47
N LEU A 87 1.54 -15.11 0.95
CA LEU A 87 1.90 -13.84 0.31
C LEU A 87 1.66 -13.93 -1.20
N LEU A 88 0.71 -13.16 -1.71
CA LEU A 88 0.44 -13.02 -3.14
C LEU A 88 0.97 -11.68 -3.63
N ARG A 89 1.89 -11.70 -4.59
CA ARG A 89 2.49 -10.50 -5.16
C ARG A 89 2.15 -10.37 -6.63
N PHE A 90 1.97 -9.14 -7.10
CA PHE A 90 1.81 -8.82 -8.52
C PHE A 90 2.97 -7.97 -8.98
N ALA A 91 3.47 -8.28 -10.18
CA ALA A 91 4.44 -7.44 -10.88
C ALA A 91 3.83 -6.09 -11.27
N GLY A 92 4.69 -5.13 -11.58
CA GLY A 92 4.28 -3.87 -12.19
C GLY A 92 5.47 -2.93 -12.43
N PRO A 93 5.19 -1.70 -12.89
CA PRO A 93 6.21 -0.72 -13.24
C PRO A 93 7.25 -0.46 -12.15
N ASN A 94 6.83 -0.39 -10.88
CA ASN A 94 7.75 -0.13 -9.77
C ASN A 94 8.73 -1.28 -9.62
N MET A 95 8.23 -2.52 -9.59
CA MET A 95 9.07 -3.72 -9.47
C MET A 95 10.00 -3.92 -10.66
N ALA A 96 9.61 -3.49 -11.86
CA ALA A 96 10.44 -3.66 -13.04
C ALA A 96 11.65 -2.72 -13.10
N GLN A 97 11.54 -1.53 -12.50
CA GLN A 97 12.62 -0.54 -12.50
C GLN A 97 13.51 -0.62 -11.29
N ASP A 98 13.01 -1.19 -10.20
CA ASP A 98 13.82 -1.42 -9.03
C ASP A 98 14.93 -2.46 -9.32
N GLN A 99 16.11 -2.16 -8.80
CA GLN A 99 17.33 -2.95 -9.02
C GLN A 99 17.71 -3.79 -7.81
N ASN A 100 16.93 -3.68 -6.72
CA ASN A 100 17.15 -4.40 -5.48
C ASN A 100 16.78 -5.88 -5.62
N GLU A 101 17.44 -6.74 -4.84
CA GLU A 101 17.26 -8.21 -4.90
C GLU A 101 16.39 -8.74 -3.74
N ASN A 102 15.95 -7.87 -2.84
CA ASN A 102 15.29 -8.25 -1.58
C ASN A 102 13.76 -8.36 -1.72
N TYR A 103 13.29 -9.10 -2.71
CA TYR A 103 11.87 -9.42 -2.81
C TYR A 103 11.58 -10.80 -2.20
N LEU A 104 10.51 -10.91 -1.41
CA LEU A 104 9.94 -12.20 -1.01
C LEU A 104 9.19 -12.81 -2.20
N LEU A 105 9.92 -13.46 -3.11
CA LEU A 105 9.41 -14.08 -4.33
C LEU A 105 9.65 -15.60 -4.36
N PRO A 106 8.79 -16.37 -5.03
CA PRO A 106 8.97 -17.81 -5.19
C PRO A 106 10.11 -18.19 -6.16
N VAL A 107 10.47 -17.26 -7.04
CA VAL A 107 11.50 -17.40 -8.08
C VAL A 107 12.28 -16.11 -8.21
N GLN A 108 13.54 -16.21 -8.64
CA GLN A 108 14.32 -15.04 -9.03
C GLN A 108 13.76 -14.46 -10.32
N VAL A 109 13.83 -13.14 -10.46
CA VAL A 109 13.26 -12.40 -11.60
C VAL A 109 14.32 -11.54 -12.28
N ARG A 110 14.21 -11.42 -13.60
CA ARG A 110 15.09 -10.57 -14.39
C ARG A 110 14.76 -9.10 -14.14
N LYS A 111 15.77 -8.25 -14.22
CA LYS A 111 15.62 -6.79 -14.18
C LYS A 111 14.90 -6.29 -15.44
N GLY A 112 14.00 -5.32 -15.28
CA GLY A 112 13.23 -4.74 -16.38
C GLY A 112 11.98 -5.52 -16.78
N THR A 113 11.24 -4.97 -17.74
CA THR A 113 10.06 -5.62 -18.33
C THR A 113 10.41 -6.28 -19.65
N ARG A 114 9.70 -7.37 -19.95
CA ARG A 114 9.53 -7.81 -21.34
C ARG A 114 8.25 -7.19 -21.88
N ALA A 115 8.39 -6.31 -22.87
CA ALA A 115 7.29 -5.92 -23.73
C ALA A 115 7.00 -7.06 -24.72
N ILE A 116 5.75 -7.53 -24.72
CA ILE A 116 5.24 -8.57 -25.61
C ILE A 116 4.56 -7.94 -26.83
N ASP A 117 4.09 -6.69 -26.70
CA ASP A 117 3.50 -5.86 -27.75
C ASP A 117 4.23 -4.50 -27.90
N GLY A 118 4.21 -3.89 -29.09
CA GLY A 118 4.78 -2.57 -29.39
C GLY A 118 5.91 -2.53 -30.44
N SER A 119 6.38 -1.32 -30.80
CA SER A 119 7.37 -1.08 -31.87
C SER A 119 8.76 -1.69 -31.65
N MET A 120 9.05 -2.14 -30.42
CA MET A 120 10.29 -2.86 -30.06
C MET A 120 10.04 -4.34 -29.69
N ALA A 121 8.80 -4.84 -29.76
CA ALA A 121 8.49 -6.24 -29.51
C ALA A 121 8.77 -7.08 -30.76
N TRP A 122 9.51 -8.17 -30.59
CA TRP A 122 9.84 -9.12 -31.67
C TRP A 122 8.64 -9.99 -32.08
N GLN A 123 7.55 -9.97 -31.31
CA GLN A 123 6.29 -10.64 -31.57
C GLN A 123 5.20 -9.58 -31.83
N ARG A 124 4.41 -9.79 -32.88
CA ARG A 124 3.34 -8.85 -33.31
C ARG A 124 2.00 -9.04 -32.58
N GLU A 125 1.87 -10.10 -31.78
CA GLU A 125 0.62 -10.44 -31.10
C GLU A 125 0.87 -10.59 -29.59
N PRO A 126 0.01 -9.99 -28.73
CA PRO A 126 0.05 -10.19 -27.29
C PRO A 126 -0.02 -11.68 -26.92
N ALA A 127 0.69 -12.06 -25.86
CA ALA A 127 0.69 -13.44 -25.39
C ALA A 127 -0.65 -13.76 -24.72
N LYS A 128 -1.18 -14.96 -24.96
CA LYS A 128 -2.44 -15.43 -24.38
C LYS A 128 -2.18 -16.37 -23.23
N LEU A 129 -3.15 -16.49 -22.32
CA LEU A 129 -3.12 -17.49 -21.26
C LEU A 129 -3.27 -18.90 -21.85
N GLU A 130 -2.42 -19.84 -21.42
CA GLU A 130 -2.52 -21.25 -21.78
C GLU A 130 -3.36 -22.05 -20.78
N SER A 131 -3.72 -23.27 -21.17
CA SER A 131 -4.34 -24.23 -20.26
C SER A 131 -3.48 -24.45 -19.02
N PHE A 132 -4.09 -24.40 -17.84
CA PHE A 132 -3.38 -24.60 -16.58
C PHE A 132 -2.77 -26.02 -16.52
N PRO A 133 -1.52 -26.20 -16.07
CA PRO A 133 -0.90 -27.52 -15.94
C PRO A 133 -1.65 -28.43 -14.96
N GLN A 134 -1.62 -29.75 -15.15
CA GLN A 134 -2.27 -30.72 -14.24
C GLN A 134 -1.76 -30.64 -12.80
N THR A 135 -0.48 -30.30 -12.65
CA THR A 135 0.23 -30.07 -11.39
C THR A 135 -0.16 -28.78 -10.67
N SER A 136 -0.86 -27.87 -11.35
CA SER A 136 -1.28 -26.59 -10.81
C SER A 136 -2.55 -26.73 -9.96
N PRO A 137 -2.68 -25.97 -8.85
CA PRO A 137 -3.95 -25.84 -8.16
C PRO A 137 -5.01 -25.14 -9.03
N LEU A 138 -4.61 -24.48 -10.12
CA LEU A 138 -5.51 -23.81 -11.07
C LEU A 138 -6.04 -24.75 -12.16
N PHE A 139 -5.62 -26.03 -12.19
CA PHE A 139 -6.08 -26.99 -13.19
C PHE A 139 -7.61 -27.14 -13.23
N GLY A 140 -8.16 -27.16 -14.44
CA GLY A 140 -9.60 -27.28 -14.68
C GLY A 140 -10.37 -25.97 -14.66
N LEU A 141 -9.71 -24.82 -14.43
CA LEU A 141 -10.31 -23.52 -14.75
C LEU A 141 -10.44 -23.34 -16.26
N ALA A 142 -11.53 -22.71 -16.70
CA ALA A 142 -11.73 -22.38 -18.10
C ALA A 142 -10.82 -21.21 -18.49
N VAL A 143 -10.07 -21.37 -19.58
CA VAL A 143 -9.19 -20.32 -20.09
C VAL A 143 -9.92 -19.50 -21.15
N PRO A 144 -10.19 -18.21 -20.90
CA PRO A 144 -10.90 -17.36 -21.84
C PRO A 144 -9.95 -16.89 -22.96
N GLN A 145 -10.48 -16.71 -24.17
CA GLN A 145 -9.70 -16.43 -25.40
C GLN A 145 -9.29 -14.96 -25.58
N ASP A 146 -9.89 -14.08 -24.79
CA ASP A 146 -9.77 -12.61 -24.81
C ASP A 146 -8.75 -12.07 -23.81
N VAL A 147 -8.22 -12.90 -22.90
CA VAL A 147 -7.16 -12.48 -21.98
C VAL A 147 -5.84 -12.37 -22.72
N THR A 148 -5.33 -11.15 -22.81
CA THR A 148 -4.02 -10.84 -23.37
C THR A 148 -3.07 -10.26 -22.33
N VAL A 149 -1.79 -10.64 -22.44
CA VAL A 149 -0.69 -10.11 -21.65
C VAL A 149 0.27 -9.37 -22.57
N ARG A 150 0.41 -8.07 -22.32
CA ARG A 150 1.24 -7.14 -23.10
C ARG A 150 2.61 -6.93 -22.48
N GLN A 151 2.70 -7.01 -21.15
CA GLN A 151 3.95 -6.85 -20.41
C GLN A 151 4.03 -7.80 -19.22
N GLN A 152 5.24 -8.25 -18.93
CA GLN A 152 5.54 -9.08 -17.76
C GLN A 152 6.97 -8.90 -17.27
N ILE A 153 7.21 -9.22 -16.00
CA ILE A 153 8.55 -9.44 -15.45
C ILE A 153 8.89 -10.91 -15.63
N LEU A 154 10.00 -11.22 -16.29
CA LEU A 154 10.38 -12.61 -16.57
C LEU A 154 11.08 -13.27 -15.36
N PRO A 155 10.78 -14.53 -15.04
CA PRO A 155 11.62 -15.29 -14.12
C PRO A 155 13.01 -15.53 -14.72
N GLU A 156 14.02 -15.62 -13.86
CA GLU A 156 15.32 -16.14 -14.24
C GLU A 156 15.22 -17.65 -14.54
N PRO A 157 15.89 -18.18 -15.57
CA PRO A 157 15.87 -19.60 -15.85
C PRO A 157 16.48 -20.41 -14.70
N SER A 158 15.74 -21.39 -14.20
CA SER A 158 16.20 -22.34 -13.19
C SER A 158 15.67 -23.75 -13.49
N GLU A 159 16.32 -24.79 -12.97
CA GLU A 159 15.91 -26.19 -13.22
C GLU A 159 14.53 -26.52 -12.61
N ASP A 160 14.18 -25.85 -11.51
CA ASP A 160 12.94 -26.05 -10.74
C ASP A 160 11.76 -25.16 -11.21
N ILE A 161 11.96 -24.30 -12.21
CA ILE A 161 10.95 -23.32 -12.66
C ILE A 161 9.65 -24.00 -13.08
N GLY A 162 9.74 -25.16 -13.73
CA GLY A 162 8.58 -25.94 -14.18
C GLY A 162 7.72 -26.43 -13.02
N GLU A 163 8.33 -26.82 -11.89
CA GLU A 163 7.60 -27.28 -10.71
C GLU A 163 6.91 -26.12 -9.97
N LYS A 164 7.51 -24.93 -10.05
CA LYS A 164 7.01 -23.71 -9.42
C LYS A 164 5.97 -22.98 -10.27
N THR A 165 5.71 -23.40 -11.50
CA THR A 165 4.82 -22.68 -12.42
C THR A 165 3.38 -23.18 -12.32
N TRP A 166 2.46 -22.29 -11.95
CA TRP A 166 1.02 -22.56 -11.87
C TRP A 166 0.24 -22.15 -13.12
N ALA A 167 0.74 -21.19 -13.90
CA ALA A 167 0.14 -20.77 -15.15
C ALA A 167 1.23 -20.35 -16.14
N VAL A 168 0.99 -20.59 -17.43
CA VAL A 168 1.93 -20.34 -18.53
C VAL A 168 1.23 -19.52 -19.60
N LEU A 169 1.98 -18.76 -20.38
CA LEU A 169 1.49 -18.09 -21.59
C LEU A 169 1.72 -18.93 -22.85
N SER A 170 1.10 -18.54 -23.95
CA SER A 170 1.16 -19.22 -25.26
C SER A 170 2.57 -19.34 -25.85
N ASP A 171 3.52 -18.55 -25.34
CA ASP A 171 4.94 -18.60 -25.70
C ASP A 171 5.80 -19.47 -24.76
N GLY A 172 5.17 -20.16 -23.80
CA GLY A 172 5.84 -21.01 -22.82
C GLY A 172 6.40 -20.28 -21.60
N THR A 173 6.22 -18.96 -21.48
CA THR A 173 6.73 -18.21 -20.32
C THR A 173 5.81 -18.32 -19.11
N PRO A 174 6.34 -18.46 -17.87
CA PRO A 174 5.51 -18.50 -16.66
C PRO A 174 4.77 -17.18 -16.41
N LEU A 175 3.46 -17.27 -16.15
CA LEU A 175 2.61 -16.15 -15.74
C LEU A 175 2.37 -16.12 -14.22
N ILE A 176 2.20 -17.29 -13.61
CA ILE A 176 2.00 -17.41 -12.15
C ILE A 176 3.00 -18.43 -11.64
N THR A 177 3.83 -18.03 -10.68
CA THR A 177 4.78 -18.91 -10.00
C THR A 177 4.48 -18.97 -8.50
N ALA A 178 4.81 -20.08 -7.86
CA ALA A 178 4.62 -20.27 -6.44
C ALA A 178 5.67 -21.21 -5.85
N ALA A 179 6.01 -20.98 -4.58
CA ALA A 179 6.92 -21.81 -3.83
C ALA A 179 6.58 -21.76 -2.33
N PRO A 180 6.72 -22.89 -1.60
CA PRO A 180 6.55 -22.89 -0.16
C PRO A 180 7.68 -22.11 0.52
N LEU A 181 7.35 -21.40 1.60
CA LEU A 181 8.33 -20.80 2.51
C LEU A 181 8.00 -21.27 3.94
N GLU A 182 8.75 -22.26 4.41
CA GLU A 182 8.47 -22.98 5.66
C GLU A 182 7.02 -23.51 5.73
N GLN A 183 6.17 -22.91 6.57
CA GLN A 183 4.76 -23.30 6.70
C GLN A 183 3.83 -22.51 5.77
N GLY A 184 4.31 -21.40 5.20
CA GLY A 184 3.54 -20.55 4.30
C GLY A 184 3.83 -20.76 2.84
N MET A 185 3.32 -19.84 2.03
CA MET A 185 3.37 -19.91 0.57
C MET A 185 3.66 -18.52 0.00
N LEU A 186 4.61 -18.47 -0.94
CA LEU A 186 4.84 -17.32 -1.81
C LEU A 186 4.19 -17.58 -3.16
N VAL A 187 3.42 -16.62 -3.66
CA VAL A 187 2.81 -16.66 -5.00
C VAL A 187 3.12 -15.35 -5.71
N PHE A 188 3.58 -15.42 -6.96
CA PHE A 188 3.87 -14.25 -7.77
C PHE A 188 3.16 -14.33 -9.12
N VAL A 189 2.43 -13.27 -9.44
CA VAL A 189 1.82 -13.05 -10.75
C VAL A 189 2.72 -12.11 -11.53
N HIS A 190 3.26 -12.58 -12.64
CA HIS A 190 4.29 -11.90 -13.43
C HIS A 190 3.75 -10.69 -14.24
N THR A 191 2.49 -10.32 -14.05
CA THR A 191 1.84 -9.14 -14.64
C THR A 191 1.07 -8.33 -13.59
N THR A 192 0.52 -7.19 -13.97
CA THR A 192 -0.20 -6.27 -13.06
C THR A 192 -1.55 -6.82 -12.62
N ALA A 193 -1.99 -6.43 -11.42
CA ALA A 193 -3.34 -6.66 -10.90
C ALA A 193 -4.41 -5.69 -11.44
N ASN A 194 -4.02 -4.78 -12.33
CA ASN A 194 -4.89 -3.87 -13.07
C ASN A 194 -4.69 -4.06 -14.59
N THR A 195 -5.28 -3.16 -15.38
CA THR A 195 -5.29 -3.22 -16.85
C THR A 195 -4.01 -2.76 -17.53
N ALA A 196 -3.01 -2.26 -16.79
CA ALA A 196 -1.83 -1.63 -17.37
C ALA A 196 -1.04 -2.58 -18.26
N TRP A 197 -0.80 -3.82 -17.80
CA TRP A 197 0.02 -4.80 -18.52
C TRP A 197 -0.75 -5.98 -19.10
N SER A 198 -2.00 -6.19 -18.69
CA SER A 198 -2.83 -7.30 -19.17
C SER A 198 -4.31 -7.02 -19.02
N ASP A 199 -5.14 -7.78 -19.73
CA ASP A 199 -6.60 -7.75 -19.55
C ASP A 199 -7.08 -8.76 -18.50
N LEU A 200 -6.15 -9.42 -17.81
CA LEU A 200 -6.46 -10.48 -16.83
C LEU A 200 -7.42 -9.95 -15.75
N ALA A 201 -7.16 -8.76 -15.19
CA ALA A 201 -7.98 -8.15 -14.14
C ALA A 201 -9.45 -7.89 -14.54
N LEU A 202 -9.78 -7.89 -15.84
CA LEU A 202 -11.13 -7.73 -16.37
C LEU A 202 -11.87 -9.05 -16.59
N SER A 203 -11.17 -10.18 -16.47
CA SER A 203 -11.68 -11.49 -16.85
C SER A 203 -12.34 -12.23 -15.68
N GLY A 204 -13.29 -13.12 -16.00
CA GLY A 204 -13.86 -14.03 -15.00
C GLY A 204 -12.82 -15.00 -14.41
N VAL A 205 -11.85 -15.43 -15.21
CA VAL A 205 -10.80 -16.35 -14.76
C VAL A 205 -9.91 -15.73 -13.67
N PHE A 206 -9.73 -14.41 -13.65
CA PHE A 206 -9.00 -13.73 -12.58
C PHE A 206 -9.67 -13.89 -11.21
N VAL A 207 -11.00 -13.77 -11.16
CA VAL A 207 -11.77 -14.02 -9.94
C VAL A 207 -11.60 -15.46 -9.47
N GLU A 208 -11.68 -16.42 -10.39
CA GLU A 208 -11.52 -17.85 -10.09
C GLU A 208 -10.09 -18.20 -9.64
N ILE A 209 -9.06 -17.61 -10.26
CA ILE A 209 -7.66 -17.74 -9.86
C ILE A 209 -7.48 -17.24 -8.43
N LEU A 210 -7.92 -16.02 -8.13
CA LEU A 210 -7.81 -15.43 -6.80
C LEU A 210 -8.55 -16.26 -5.75
N GLN A 211 -9.75 -16.74 -6.07
CA GLN A 211 -10.51 -17.61 -5.17
C GLN A 211 -9.74 -18.90 -4.85
N ARG A 212 -9.15 -19.54 -5.86
CA ARG A 212 -8.34 -20.76 -5.67
C ARG A 212 -7.10 -20.47 -4.83
N ILE A 213 -6.36 -19.41 -5.14
CA ILE A 213 -5.15 -19.03 -4.37
C ILE A 213 -5.49 -18.77 -2.90
N VAL A 214 -6.52 -17.97 -2.63
CA VAL A 214 -6.95 -17.64 -1.26
C VAL A 214 -7.41 -18.87 -0.48
N SER A 215 -8.05 -19.84 -1.15
CA SER A 215 -8.51 -21.09 -0.53
C SER A 215 -7.38 -21.98 0.00
N ILE A 216 -6.17 -21.89 -0.58
CA ILE A 216 -5.00 -22.65 -0.14
C ILE A 216 -4.48 -22.16 1.23
N SER A 217 -4.74 -20.90 1.58
CA SER A 217 -4.26 -20.27 2.82
C SER A 217 -4.66 -21.03 4.10
N GLY A 218 -3.69 -21.21 5.02
CA GLY A 218 -3.90 -21.88 6.30
C GLY A 218 -4.12 -23.40 6.23
N THR A 219 -3.79 -24.04 5.11
CA THR A 219 -3.74 -25.51 5.04
C THR A 219 -2.34 -25.97 5.43
N ALA A 220 -2.25 -26.85 6.44
CA ALA A 220 -0.99 -27.26 7.08
C ALA A 220 -0.05 -28.12 6.19
N ALA A 221 -0.18 -28.04 4.87
CA ALA A 221 0.61 -28.82 3.91
C ALA A 221 0.90 -28.00 2.64
N ALA A 222 1.71 -26.94 2.76
CA ALA A 222 2.34 -26.30 1.62
C ALA A 222 3.23 -27.27 0.79
N LYS A 223 3.52 -28.46 1.33
CA LYS A 223 4.32 -29.53 0.69
C LYS A 223 3.54 -30.39 -0.32
N ASP A 224 2.20 -30.44 -0.25
CA ASP A 224 1.36 -31.36 -1.06
C ASP A 224 0.51 -30.63 -2.11
N VAL A 225 0.89 -29.43 -2.54
CA VAL A 225 0.18 -28.71 -3.62
C VAL A 225 0.41 -29.36 -5.00
N LYS A 226 1.33 -30.32 -5.10
CA LYS A 226 1.50 -31.13 -6.32
C LYS A 226 0.25 -31.99 -6.53
N ALA A 227 -0.41 -31.73 -7.64
CA ALA A 227 -1.71 -32.26 -7.99
C ALA A 227 -1.61 -33.17 -9.23
N ASP A 228 -2.32 -34.30 -9.25
CA ASP A 228 -2.31 -35.25 -10.36
C ASP A 228 -3.46 -35.01 -11.37
N GLY A 229 -4.05 -33.81 -11.39
CA GLY A 229 -5.24 -33.51 -12.22
C GLY A 229 -6.58 -34.06 -11.68
N TYR A 230 -6.56 -34.95 -10.68
CA TYR A 230 -7.75 -35.53 -10.04
C TYR A 230 -7.98 -34.98 -8.64
N LEU A 231 -9.22 -35.09 -8.15
CA LEU A 231 -9.64 -34.77 -6.79
C LEU A 231 -9.98 -36.09 -6.09
N GLU A 232 -9.15 -36.46 -5.10
CA GLU A 232 -9.31 -37.70 -4.36
C GLU A 232 -10.46 -37.59 -3.35
N PRO A 233 -11.21 -38.67 -3.11
CA PRO A 233 -12.22 -38.68 -2.06
C PRO A 233 -11.53 -38.59 -0.69
N ARG A 234 -11.90 -37.60 0.13
CA ARG A 234 -11.43 -37.49 1.51
C ARG A 234 -12.43 -38.02 2.51
N LEU A 235 -13.69 -37.62 2.33
CA LEU A 235 -14.81 -38.04 3.16
C LEU A 235 -16.04 -38.23 2.27
N VAL A 236 -16.85 -39.25 2.54
CA VAL A 236 -18.09 -39.52 1.78
C VAL A 236 -19.26 -39.64 2.74
N LEU A 237 -20.44 -39.24 2.29
CA LEU A 237 -21.69 -39.41 3.03
C LEU A 237 -22.17 -40.85 2.90
N ASP A 238 -22.37 -41.49 4.02
CA ASP A 238 -23.05 -42.78 4.08
C ASP A 238 -24.58 -42.65 3.90
N GLY A 239 -25.28 -43.79 3.82
CA GLY A 239 -26.74 -43.84 3.66
C GLY A 239 -27.53 -43.22 4.81
N MET A 240 -26.88 -42.88 5.93
CA MET A 240 -27.47 -42.25 7.10
C MET A 240 -27.10 -40.76 7.20
N GLY A 241 -26.33 -40.24 6.24
CA GLY A 241 -25.90 -38.85 6.17
C GLY A 241 -24.71 -38.50 7.07
N ARG A 242 -23.88 -39.48 7.46
CA ARG A 242 -22.63 -39.25 8.21
C ARG A 242 -21.44 -39.22 7.28
N LEU A 243 -20.48 -38.33 7.54
CA LEU A 243 -19.20 -38.31 6.83
C LEU A 243 -18.31 -39.44 7.36
N ILE A 244 -17.89 -40.32 6.45
CA ILE A 244 -17.03 -41.46 6.72
C ILE A 244 -15.86 -41.49 5.74
N GLU A 245 -14.82 -42.26 6.05
CA GLU A 245 -13.75 -42.50 5.09
C GLU A 245 -14.27 -43.24 3.84
N PRO A 246 -13.76 -42.91 2.64
CA PRO A 246 -14.18 -43.55 1.40
C PRO A 246 -13.79 -45.03 1.36
N GLY A 247 -14.72 -45.89 0.93
CA GLY A 247 -14.43 -47.28 0.64
C GLY A 247 -13.63 -47.46 -0.66
N GLY A 248 -12.99 -48.61 -0.85
CA GLY A 248 -12.12 -48.89 -2.01
C GLY A 248 -12.82 -48.91 -3.38
N SER A 249 -14.15 -48.81 -3.43
CA SER A 249 -14.93 -48.68 -4.68
C SER A 249 -15.14 -47.22 -5.11
N VAL A 250 -14.77 -46.25 -4.26
CA VAL A 250 -14.90 -44.82 -4.56
C VAL A 250 -13.74 -44.37 -5.45
N GLN A 251 -14.06 -43.65 -6.52
CA GLN A 251 -13.08 -43.18 -7.51
C GLN A 251 -12.81 -41.68 -7.37
N SER A 252 -11.60 -41.27 -7.72
CA SER A 252 -11.22 -39.85 -7.82
C SER A 252 -11.90 -39.20 -9.01
N ILE A 253 -12.22 -37.91 -8.89
CA ILE A 253 -12.96 -37.16 -9.91
C ILE A 253 -11.97 -36.22 -10.64
N PRO A 254 -11.92 -36.23 -11.98
CA PRO A 254 -11.16 -35.21 -12.72
C PRO A 254 -11.61 -33.80 -12.32
N ALA A 255 -10.67 -32.88 -12.04
CA ALA A 255 -11.04 -31.53 -11.60
C ALA A 255 -11.88 -30.77 -12.64
N THR A 256 -11.69 -31.05 -13.95
CA THR A 256 -12.48 -30.48 -15.06
C THR A 256 -13.94 -30.91 -15.03
N ASP A 257 -14.21 -32.12 -14.54
CA ASP A 257 -15.52 -32.77 -14.66
C ASP A 257 -16.35 -32.57 -13.39
N PHE A 258 -15.72 -32.10 -12.30
CA PHE A 258 -16.32 -31.98 -10.97
C PHE A 258 -17.62 -31.16 -10.95
N ALA A 259 -17.71 -30.12 -11.79
CA ALA A 259 -18.93 -29.30 -11.88
C ALA A 259 -20.12 -30.04 -12.52
N THR A 260 -19.87 -31.11 -13.27
CA THR A 260 -20.88 -31.85 -14.05
C THR A 260 -21.11 -33.28 -13.55
N VAL A 261 -20.21 -33.79 -12.71
CA VAL A 261 -20.26 -35.15 -12.18
C VAL A 261 -21.53 -35.35 -11.36
N LYS A 262 -22.23 -36.45 -11.63
CA LYS A 262 -23.43 -36.83 -10.88
C LYS A 262 -23.07 -37.79 -9.76
N THR A 263 -23.77 -37.64 -8.64
CA THR A 263 -23.62 -38.54 -7.49
C THR A 263 -24.00 -39.96 -7.89
N SER A 264 -23.14 -40.91 -7.55
CA SER A 264 -23.26 -42.32 -7.93
C SER A 264 -22.52 -43.21 -6.92
N PRO A 265 -22.66 -44.54 -6.96
CA PRO A 265 -21.87 -45.42 -6.09
C PRO A 265 -20.35 -45.29 -6.28
N ALA A 266 -19.89 -44.94 -7.47
CA ALA A 266 -18.47 -44.65 -7.75
C ALA A 266 -18.04 -43.25 -7.28
N HIS A 267 -18.97 -42.29 -7.28
CA HIS A 267 -18.77 -40.89 -6.86
C HIS A 267 -19.85 -40.49 -5.85
N PRO A 268 -19.84 -41.03 -4.62
CA PRO A 268 -20.82 -40.70 -3.60
C PRO A 268 -20.72 -39.22 -3.20
N PRO A 269 -21.81 -38.61 -2.69
CA PRO A 269 -21.72 -37.27 -2.13
C PRO A 269 -20.67 -37.21 -1.02
N GLY A 270 -19.87 -36.14 -0.94
CA GLY A 270 -18.70 -36.13 -0.07
C GLY A 270 -17.80 -34.93 -0.30
N ILE A 271 -16.69 -34.91 0.43
CA ILE A 271 -15.59 -33.95 0.26
C ILE A 271 -14.49 -34.63 -0.55
N TYR A 272 -14.17 -34.03 -1.69
CA TYR A 272 -13.12 -34.43 -2.60
C TYR A 272 -12.07 -33.32 -2.66
N GLY A 273 -10.79 -33.66 -2.71
CA GLY A 273 -9.78 -32.62 -2.67
C GLY A 273 -8.35 -33.12 -2.74
N ARG A 274 -7.43 -32.17 -2.82
CA ARG A 274 -5.97 -32.38 -2.86
C ARG A 274 -5.25 -31.13 -2.36
N GLY A 275 -4.07 -31.26 -1.77
CA GLY A 275 -3.16 -30.12 -1.54
C GLY A 275 -3.80 -28.88 -0.92
N GLY A 276 -4.70 -29.05 0.05
CA GLY A 276 -5.41 -27.95 0.71
C GLY A 276 -6.65 -27.39 -0.01
N TYR A 277 -6.94 -27.83 -1.24
CA TYR A 277 -8.17 -27.51 -1.96
C TYR A 277 -9.20 -28.62 -1.79
N GLN A 278 -10.38 -28.29 -1.24
CA GLN A 278 -11.48 -29.23 -1.04
C GLN A 278 -12.77 -28.72 -1.67
N GLN A 279 -13.50 -29.62 -2.32
CA GLN A 279 -14.82 -29.36 -2.89
C GLN A 279 -15.84 -30.39 -2.40
N ALA A 280 -17.03 -29.91 -2.11
CA ALA A 280 -18.16 -30.74 -1.75
C ALA A 280 -18.94 -31.17 -2.99
N LEU A 281 -19.05 -32.48 -3.21
CA LEU A 281 -20.02 -33.08 -4.11
C LEU A 281 -21.31 -33.33 -3.32
N ASN A 282 -22.37 -32.56 -3.62
CA ASN A 282 -23.62 -32.60 -2.88
C ASN A 282 -24.70 -33.46 -3.58
N THR A 283 -25.63 -34.03 -2.81
CA THR A 283 -26.67 -34.97 -3.28
C THR A 283 -27.77 -34.34 -4.16
N GLY A 284 -27.57 -33.11 -4.64
CA GLY A 284 -28.40 -32.42 -5.63
C GLY A 284 -28.68 -30.96 -5.29
N ASP A 285 -29.10 -30.23 -6.32
CA ASP A 285 -29.22 -28.76 -6.41
C ASP A 285 -30.45 -28.20 -5.66
N ARG A 286 -31.17 -29.05 -4.91
CA ARG A 286 -32.49 -28.75 -4.33
C ARG A 286 -32.48 -27.77 -3.16
N VAL A 287 -31.31 -27.38 -2.65
CA VAL A 287 -31.21 -26.44 -1.53
C VAL A 287 -31.14 -24.98 -2.02
N GLY A 288 -31.03 -24.75 -3.33
CA GLY A 288 -30.95 -23.40 -3.91
C GLY A 288 -29.67 -22.67 -3.49
N ARG A 289 -29.56 -21.38 -3.84
CA ARG A 289 -28.47 -20.52 -3.36
C ARG A 289 -28.69 -20.21 -1.88
N MET A 290 -27.72 -20.57 -1.04
CA MET A 290 -27.72 -20.16 0.37
C MET A 290 -27.48 -18.66 0.46
N GLY A 291 -28.45 -17.93 1.02
CA GLY A 291 -28.30 -16.51 1.35
C GLY A 291 -27.92 -16.34 2.82
N ALA A 292 -27.21 -15.25 3.14
CA ALA A 292 -27.00 -14.88 4.54
C ALA A 292 -28.35 -14.61 5.21
N ALA A 293 -28.57 -15.18 6.40
CA ALA A 293 -29.75 -14.86 7.20
C ALA A 293 -29.62 -13.42 7.70
N THR A 294 -30.36 -12.48 7.09
CA THR A 294 -30.38 -11.07 7.50
C THR A 294 -31.23 -10.84 8.75
N THR A 295 -32.12 -11.78 9.08
CA THR A 295 -32.95 -11.74 10.27
C THR A 295 -32.95 -13.12 10.93
N LEU A 296 -32.62 -13.15 12.22
CA LEU A 296 -32.79 -14.35 13.04
C LEU A 296 -34.28 -14.45 13.42
N PRO A 297 -34.90 -15.64 13.35
CA PRO A 297 -36.28 -15.85 13.80
C PRO A 297 -36.47 -15.38 15.25
N SER A 298 -37.65 -14.83 15.55
CA SER A 298 -38.03 -14.47 16.92
C SER A 298 -37.94 -15.70 17.84
N GLY A 299 -37.09 -15.64 18.86
CA GLY A 299 -36.83 -16.75 19.79
C GLY A 299 -35.45 -17.41 19.63
N VAL A 300 -34.63 -16.99 18.66
CA VAL A 300 -33.23 -17.42 18.56
C VAL A 300 -32.35 -16.56 19.47
N GLU A 301 -31.80 -17.18 20.50
CA GLU A 301 -30.80 -16.56 21.37
C GLU A 301 -29.41 -16.68 20.72
N SER A 302 -28.80 -15.55 20.37
CA SER A 302 -27.43 -15.54 19.86
C SER A 302 -26.46 -15.83 21.01
N ARG A 303 -25.88 -17.04 21.03
CA ARG A 303 -24.80 -17.40 21.95
C ARG A 303 -23.50 -17.49 21.16
N THR A 304 -22.49 -16.75 21.60
CA THR A 304 -21.13 -16.83 21.05
C THR A 304 -20.49 -18.13 21.52
N TYR A 305 -20.02 -18.97 20.59
CA TYR A 305 -19.31 -20.21 20.93
C TYR A 305 -17.81 -19.90 21.06
N GLY A 306 -17.21 -20.18 22.23
CA GLY A 306 -15.76 -20.14 22.42
C GLY A 306 -15.14 -18.84 22.95
N GLY A 307 -15.79 -18.16 23.89
CA GLY A 307 -15.15 -17.11 24.68
C GLY A 307 -15.25 -17.46 26.17
N ASP A 308 -14.18 -18.02 26.74
CA ASP A 308 -13.95 -17.86 28.17
C ASP A 308 -13.66 -16.36 28.36
N PHE A 309 -14.70 -15.59 28.69
CA PHE A 309 -14.55 -14.18 29.03
C PHE A 309 -13.83 -14.12 30.37
N GLU A 310 -12.51 -13.96 30.35
CA GLU A 310 -11.79 -13.44 31.50
C GLU A 310 -12.29 -12.01 31.74
N ILE A 311 -13.02 -11.81 32.83
CA ILE A 311 -13.42 -10.48 33.27
C ILE A 311 -12.15 -9.84 33.83
N ASP A 312 -11.65 -8.78 33.18
CA ASP A 312 -10.55 -7.99 33.71
C ASP A 312 -11.02 -7.27 34.98
N LEU A 313 -10.72 -7.87 36.13
CA LEU A 313 -11.06 -7.33 37.45
C LEU A 313 -10.10 -6.22 37.87
N MET A 314 -8.97 -6.02 37.17
CA MET A 314 -7.94 -5.06 37.57
C MET A 314 -8.47 -3.61 37.66
N PRO A 315 -9.23 -3.07 36.69
CA PRO A 315 -9.77 -1.71 36.79
C PRO A 315 -10.75 -1.57 37.96
N LEU A 316 -11.55 -2.61 38.20
CA LEU A 316 -12.59 -2.62 39.23
C LEU A 316 -12.00 -2.70 40.64
N LEU A 317 -10.92 -3.49 40.80
CA LEU A 317 -10.14 -3.58 42.03
C LEU A 317 -9.35 -2.29 42.30
N LEU A 318 -8.76 -1.66 41.28
CA LEU A 318 -8.08 -0.37 41.42
C LEU A 318 -9.06 0.74 41.83
N PHE A 319 -10.25 0.77 41.25
CA PHE A 319 -11.31 1.71 41.64
C PHE A 319 -11.76 1.49 43.09
N ALA A 320 -11.97 0.23 43.50
CA ALA A 320 -12.31 -0.10 44.88
C ALA A 320 -11.18 0.29 45.87
N ALA A 321 -9.92 0.06 45.50
CA ALA A 321 -8.76 0.46 46.31
C ALA A 321 -8.68 1.98 46.48
N LEU A 322 -8.96 2.76 45.43
CA LEU A 322 -9.01 4.22 45.50
C LEU A 322 -10.11 4.70 46.45
N ILE A 323 -11.30 4.12 46.38
CA ILE A 323 -12.40 4.44 47.30
C ILE A 323 -12.00 4.15 48.75
N LEU A 324 -11.39 2.98 49.00
CA LEU A 324 -10.94 2.62 50.34
C LEU A 324 -9.89 3.59 50.87
N LEU A 325 -8.96 4.04 50.03
CA LEU A 325 -7.96 5.04 50.41
C LEU A 325 -8.59 6.39 50.75
N LEU A 326 -9.59 6.82 49.98
CA LEU A 326 -10.35 8.05 50.27
C LEU A 326 -11.13 7.94 51.58
N ILE A 327 -11.71 6.78 51.86
CA ILE A 327 -12.41 6.51 53.12
C ILE A 327 -11.42 6.50 54.29
N ASP A 328 -10.28 5.84 54.16
CA ASP A 328 -9.25 5.80 55.19
C ASP A 328 -8.73 7.21 55.51
N TRP A 329 -8.50 8.03 54.47
CA TRP A 329 -8.15 9.43 54.62
C TRP A 329 -9.23 10.24 55.36
N LEU A 330 -10.51 10.02 55.04
CA LEU A 330 -11.64 10.65 55.72
C LEU A 330 -11.72 10.22 57.19
N VAL A 331 -11.51 8.93 57.48
CA VAL A 331 -11.53 8.38 58.85
C VAL A 331 -10.39 8.98 59.68
N ILE A 332 -9.19 9.08 59.12
CA ILE A 332 -8.04 9.74 59.76
C ILE A 332 -8.36 11.22 60.06
N LEU A 333 -9.03 11.92 59.15
CA LEU A 333 -9.47 13.31 59.37
C LEU A 333 -10.50 13.43 60.52
N ILE A 334 -11.43 12.48 60.62
CA ILE A 334 -12.45 12.45 61.67
C ILE A 334 -11.81 12.13 63.03
N ILE A 335 -10.96 11.10 63.10
CA ILE A 335 -10.26 10.68 64.33
C ILE A 335 -9.26 11.76 64.78
N GLY A 336 -8.62 12.45 63.84
CA GLY A 336 -7.71 13.57 64.10
C GLY A 336 -8.39 14.82 64.67
N GLY A 337 -9.72 14.81 64.89
CA GLY A 337 -10.45 15.84 65.64
C GLY A 337 -10.55 17.21 64.95
N ASN A 338 -10.20 17.31 63.67
CA ASN A 338 -10.00 18.58 62.97
C ASN A 338 -11.17 19.01 62.06
N LEU A 339 -12.39 18.57 62.33
CA LEU A 339 -13.59 18.97 61.56
C LEU A 339 -13.88 20.49 61.58
N LYS A 340 -13.34 21.25 62.56
CA LYS A 340 -13.46 22.72 62.59
C LYS A 340 -12.49 23.45 61.65
N SER A 341 -11.49 22.77 61.09
CA SER A 341 -10.51 23.37 60.17
C SER A 341 -10.97 23.36 58.71
N ILE A 342 -11.88 22.45 58.34
CA ILE A 342 -12.46 22.35 56.98
C ILE A 342 -13.28 23.61 56.64
N GLY A 343 -13.99 24.17 57.62
CA GLY A 343 -14.73 25.44 57.45
C GLY A 343 -13.84 26.68 57.32
N ARG A 344 -12.55 26.61 57.69
CA ARG A 344 -11.58 27.72 57.51
C ARG A 344 -10.73 27.57 56.26
N PHE A 345 -10.53 26.35 55.75
CA PHE A 345 -9.78 26.11 54.51
C PHE A 345 -10.51 26.61 53.24
N LEU A 346 -11.83 26.78 53.30
CA LEU A 346 -12.62 27.38 52.21
C LEU A 346 -12.77 28.92 52.31
N ALA A 347 -12.24 29.56 53.35
CA ALA A 347 -12.44 31.00 53.60
C ALA A 347 -11.14 31.84 53.68
N VAL A 348 -9.95 31.25 53.51
CA VAL A 348 -8.68 32.00 53.46
C VAL A 348 -7.89 31.58 52.23
N GLN A 349 -8.09 32.30 51.13
CA GLN A 349 -7.01 32.46 50.16
C GLN A 349 -5.88 33.25 50.82
N GLY A 350 -4.67 32.70 50.80
CA GLY A 350 -3.46 33.49 51.03
C GLY A 350 -2.39 32.78 51.86
N ARG A 351 -1.45 32.14 51.16
CA ARG A 351 -0.04 32.01 51.56
C ARG A 351 0.30 31.14 52.78
N ALA A 352 0.09 29.81 52.71
CA ALA A 352 0.90 28.81 53.46
C ALA A 352 0.52 27.34 53.15
N ALA A 353 0.41 26.96 51.88
CA ALA A 353 0.36 25.54 51.47
C ALA A 353 1.41 25.21 50.41
N GLY A 354 2.52 25.95 50.41
CA GLY A 354 3.75 25.51 49.76
C GLY A 354 4.46 24.55 50.71
N ILE A 355 4.41 23.25 50.41
CA ILE A 355 5.46 22.23 50.67
C ILE A 355 5.00 20.81 50.27
N PHE A 356 3.72 20.54 49.94
CA PHE A 356 3.29 19.19 49.47
C PHE A 356 2.66 19.15 48.07
N PHE A 357 3.00 20.11 47.21
CA PHE A 357 2.63 20.11 45.79
C PHE A 357 3.83 20.47 44.89
N ILE A 358 5.01 19.96 45.23
CA ILE A 358 6.18 20.01 44.35
C ILE A 358 6.28 18.63 43.70
N PHE A 359 5.55 18.44 42.59
CA PHE A 359 5.91 17.59 41.42
C PHE A 359 4.79 17.53 40.37
N SER A 360 4.06 18.63 40.18
CA SER A 360 3.18 18.80 39.01
C SER A 360 3.06 20.29 38.70
N ILE A 361 4.19 20.92 38.41
CA ILE A 361 4.17 22.13 37.59
C ILE A 361 4.27 21.59 36.17
N PRO A 362 3.17 21.53 35.40
CA PRO A 362 3.34 21.51 33.96
C PRO A 362 4.00 22.84 33.64
N LEU A 363 5.30 22.80 33.37
CA LEU A 363 5.88 23.81 32.51
C LEU A 363 4.95 23.83 31.29
N PRO A 364 4.41 24.99 30.88
CA PRO A 364 3.85 25.08 29.55
C PRO A 364 5.03 24.80 28.62
N ALA A 365 5.22 23.54 28.25
CA ALA A 365 5.78 23.23 26.97
C ALA A 365 4.81 23.92 26.02
N GLN A 366 5.19 25.08 25.50
CA GLN A 366 4.76 25.51 24.19
C GLN A 366 5.25 24.43 23.20
N ALA A 367 4.61 23.26 23.23
CA ALA A 367 4.32 22.58 21.99
C ALA A 367 3.28 23.50 21.36
N GLN A 368 3.76 24.42 20.52
CA GLN A 368 2.92 25.11 19.57
C GLN A 368 2.27 23.98 18.77
N GLU A 369 1.06 23.57 19.13
CA GLU A 369 0.22 22.68 18.34
C GLU A 369 -0.19 23.52 17.13
N GLN A 370 0.77 23.65 16.20
CA GLN A 370 0.66 24.47 15.01
C GLN A 370 -0.32 23.74 14.10
N ASN A 371 -1.58 24.18 14.15
CA ASN A 371 -2.64 23.59 13.34
C ASN A 371 -2.47 24.01 11.88
N TYR A 372 -1.76 23.19 11.10
CA TYR A 372 -1.55 23.43 9.67
C TYR A 372 -2.82 23.21 8.83
N ALA A 373 -3.94 22.81 9.45
CA ALA A 373 -5.20 22.57 8.74
C ALA A 373 -5.96 23.84 8.34
N ASP A 374 -5.60 25.00 8.90
CA ASP A 374 -6.37 26.24 8.74
C ASP A 374 -6.02 27.03 7.46
N GLY A 375 -4.95 26.66 6.75
CA GLY A 375 -4.53 27.36 5.52
C GLY A 375 -3.45 26.64 4.72
N ILE A 376 -2.92 27.30 3.68
CA ILE A 376 -1.86 26.75 2.83
C ILE A 376 -0.50 27.07 3.46
N TYR A 377 0.32 26.06 3.70
CA TYR A 377 1.69 26.23 4.18
C TYR A 377 2.68 25.69 3.15
N LEU A 378 3.76 26.43 2.91
CA LEU A 378 4.93 25.86 2.24
C LEU A 378 5.75 25.09 3.26
N ALA A 379 6.36 23.98 2.87
CA ALA A 379 7.12 23.16 3.80
C ALA A 379 8.48 22.72 3.25
N TYR A 380 9.43 22.55 4.16
CA TYR A 380 10.69 21.87 3.89
C TYR A 380 11.00 20.80 4.92
N MET A 381 11.74 19.75 4.51
CA MET A 381 12.26 18.73 5.42
C MET A 381 13.50 19.24 6.14
N ARG A 382 13.48 19.17 7.47
CA ARG A 382 14.66 19.51 8.28
C ARG A 382 15.76 18.49 8.06
N THR A 383 16.97 18.98 7.83
CA THR A 383 18.13 18.12 7.55
C THR A 383 18.99 17.88 8.79
N GLY A 384 18.84 18.73 9.81
CA GLY A 384 19.73 18.77 10.98
C GLY A 384 20.94 19.68 10.77
N ASP A 385 21.16 20.20 9.57
CA ASP A 385 22.11 21.26 9.28
C ASP A 385 21.40 22.63 9.35
N ALA A 386 21.72 23.40 10.40
CA ALA A 386 21.10 24.70 10.65
C ALA A 386 21.27 25.71 9.50
N GLY A 387 22.38 25.64 8.74
CA GLY A 387 22.61 26.51 7.59
C GLY A 387 21.69 26.16 6.43
N VAL A 388 21.55 24.87 6.13
CA VAL A 388 20.66 24.36 5.08
C VAL A 388 19.19 24.64 5.44
N ASP A 389 18.82 24.39 6.69
CA ASP A 389 17.46 24.58 7.17
C ASP A 389 17.09 26.08 7.16
N SER A 390 18.02 26.96 7.56
CA SER A 390 17.82 28.42 7.51
C SER A 390 17.64 28.94 6.08
N ILE A 391 18.47 28.48 5.12
CA ILE A 391 18.33 28.84 3.70
C ILE A 391 17.01 28.32 3.13
N SER A 392 16.62 27.09 3.48
CA SER A 392 15.37 26.48 3.02
C SER A 392 14.16 27.27 3.50
N HIS A 393 14.14 27.64 4.78
CA HIS A 393 13.10 28.49 5.36
C HIS A 393 13.03 29.87 4.68
N GLN A 394 14.16 30.58 4.57
CA GLN A 394 14.21 31.91 3.94
C GLN A 394 13.80 31.87 2.46
N GLY A 395 14.23 30.83 1.73
CA GLY A 395 13.89 30.66 0.33
C GLY A 395 12.40 30.44 0.11
N LEU A 396 11.79 29.54 0.90
CA LEU A 396 10.35 29.33 0.84
C LEU A 396 9.55 30.54 1.34
N GLN A 397 10.06 31.29 2.31
CA GLN A 397 9.40 32.50 2.80
C GLN A 397 9.37 33.57 1.69
N SER A 398 10.48 33.77 0.99
CA SER A 398 10.51 34.66 -0.17
C SER A 398 9.61 34.16 -1.30
N LEU A 399 9.52 32.84 -1.50
CA LEU A 399 8.61 32.26 -2.49
C LEU A 399 7.13 32.50 -2.13
N ALA A 400 6.76 32.42 -0.85
CA ALA A 400 5.41 32.75 -0.38
C ALA A 400 5.04 34.21 -0.72
N GLU A 401 5.93 35.17 -0.44
CA GLU A 401 5.73 36.58 -0.82
C GLU A 401 5.65 36.79 -2.33
N VAL A 402 6.29 35.94 -3.14
CA VAL A 402 6.17 35.99 -4.60
C VAL A 402 4.83 35.43 -5.06
N LEU A 403 4.35 34.35 -4.43
CA LEU A 403 3.04 33.75 -4.71
C LEU A 403 1.91 34.74 -4.40
N GLU A 404 1.90 35.36 -3.23
CA GLU A 404 0.88 36.35 -2.84
C GLU A 404 0.84 37.54 -3.81
N ARG A 405 2.01 38.00 -4.25
CA ARG A 405 2.12 39.16 -5.14
C ARG A 405 1.74 38.87 -6.59
N ARG A 406 1.93 37.62 -7.05
CA ARG A 406 1.83 37.26 -8.47
C ARG A 406 0.67 36.31 -8.78
N THR A 407 0.04 35.73 -7.78
CA THR A 407 -1.03 34.73 -7.91
C THR A 407 -2.13 34.99 -6.89
N SER A 408 -3.18 34.17 -6.89
CA SER A 408 -4.23 34.18 -5.86
C SER A 408 -3.95 33.22 -4.70
N VAL A 409 -2.76 32.61 -4.65
CA VAL A 409 -2.35 31.72 -3.55
C VAL A 409 -1.77 32.59 -2.45
N GLU A 410 -2.30 32.44 -1.23
CA GLU A 410 -1.88 33.17 -0.03
C GLU A 410 -1.40 32.17 1.03
N PRO A 411 -0.10 31.78 1.02
CA PRO A 411 0.43 30.88 2.03
C PRO A 411 0.51 31.56 3.41
N GLU A 412 0.03 30.91 4.46
CA GLU A 412 0.06 31.47 5.82
C GLU A 412 1.46 31.46 6.43
N GLY A 413 2.37 30.63 5.93
CA GLY A 413 3.74 30.59 6.37
C GLY A 413 4.55 29.41 5.82
N VAL A 414 5.72 29.21 6.43
CA VAL A 414 6.66 28.15 6.08
C VAL A 414 6.93 27.23 7.26
N ALA A 415 6.65 25.93 7.09
CA ALA A 415 6.90 24.90 8.09
C ALA A 415 8.22 24.15 7.82
N GLY A 416 9.00 23.92 8.86
CA GLY A 416 10.12 22.98 8.82
C GLY A 416 9.70 21.67 9.47
N LEU A 417 9.70 20.58 8.70
CA LEU A 417 9.10 19.30 9.06
C LEU A 417 10.13 18.26 9.51
N ASN A 418 9.72 17.41 10.43
CA ASN A 418 10.40 16.19 10.85
C ASN A 418 9.47 14.99 10.61
N PRO A 419 9.81 14.07 9.69
CA PRO A 419 8.93 12.95 9.32
C PRO A 419 8.67 11.96 10.45
N GLU A 420 9.43 12.01 11.54
CA GLU A 420 9.24 11.14 12.71
C GLU A 420 8.02 11.51 13.56
N VAL A 421 7.64 12.79 13.55
CA VAL A 421 6.68 13.37 14.51
C VAL A 421 5.62 14.25 13.86
N ASP A 422 5.94 14.92 12.76
CA ASP A 422 5.03 15.88 12.13
C ASP A 422 4.10 15.17 11.13
N GLU A 423 2.84 15.62 11.08
CA GLU A 423 1.84 15.13 10.14
C GLU A 423 2.03 15.78 8.76
N LEU A 424 2.42 14.98 7.76
CA LEU A 424 2.78 15.48 6.43
C LEU A 424 1.55 15.77 5.55
N ALA A 425 0.39 15.18 5.85
CA ALA A 425 -0.80 15.24 5.00
C ALA A 425 -1.36 16.65 4.76
N PHE A 426 -1.00 17.63 5.58
CA PHE A 426 -1.45 19.02 5.43
C PHE A 426 -0.70 19.81 4.36
N PHE A 427 0.39 19.28 3.81
CA PHE A 427 1.29 20.02 2.92
C PHE A 427 1.16 19.53 1.48
N PRO A 428 0.65 20.35 0.53
CA PRO A 428 0.53 19.93 -0.87
C PRO A 428 1.87 19.59 -1.53
N ILE A 429 2.94 20.28 -1.10
CA ILE A 429 4.30 20.04 -1.55
C ILE A 429 5.30 20.23 -0.41
N ILE A 430 6.31 19.38 -0.40
CA ILE A 430 7.43 19.43 0.52
C ILE A 430 8.75 19.58 -0.26
N TYR A 431 9.53 20.62 0.07
CA TYR A 431 10.89 20.78 -0.43
C TYR A 431 11.86 19.97 0.45
N TRP A 432 12.60 19.04 -0.15
CA TRP A 432 13.57 18.22 0.56
C TRP A 432 15.00 18.52 0.09
N PRO A 433 15.74 19.37 0.82
CA PRO A 433 17.16 19.57 0.57
C PRO A 433 17.94 18.33 1.03
N VAL A 434 18.64 17.65 0.11
CA VAL A 434 19.45 16.47 0.43
C VAL A 434 20.87 16.92 0.79
N THR A 435 21.40 16.39 1.88
CA THR A 435 22.74 16.71 2.38
C THR A 435 23.72 15.54 2.26
N GLU A 436 25.03 15.82 2.29
CA GLU A 436 26.07 14.78 2.23
C GLU A 436 26.02 13.82 3.43
N ASN A 437 25.66 14.33 4.62
CA ASN A 437 25.66 13.58 5.88
C ASN A 437 24.22 13.33 6.36
N GLN A 438 23.30 13.12 5.43
CA GLN A 438 21.90 12.88 5.75
C GLN A 438 21.76 11.64 6.63
N VAL A 439 21.15 11.79 7.80
CA VAL A 439 20.87 10.67 8.69
C VAL A 439 19.82 9.77 8.03
N ALA A 440 20.02 8.46 8.13
CA ALA A 440 19.04 7.48 7.65
C ALA A 440 17.71 7.66 8.42
N LEU A 441 16.61 7.66 7.69
CA LEU A 441 15.26 7.78 8.27
C LEU A 441 14.94 6.54 9.09
N SER A 442 14.22 6.72 10.20
CA SER A 442 13.67 5.56 10.91
C SER A 442 12.58 4.89 10.05
N PRO A 443 12.22 3.63 10.35
CA PRO A 443 11.08 2.94 9.74
C PRO A 443 9.78 3.75 9.85
N LYS A 444 9.56 4.43 10.98
CA LYS A 444 8.38 5.27 11.19
C LYS A 444 8.38 6.48 10.24
N ALA A 445 9.51 7.17 10.10
CA ALA A 445 9.63 8.27 9.16
C ALA A 445 9.47 7.83 7.71
N LEU A 446 10.06 6.68 7.33
CA LEU A 446 9.88 6.11 5.99
C LEU A 446 8.41 5.81 5.71
N ASN A 447 7.69 5.21 6.66
CA ASN A 447 6.26 4.95 6.51
C ASN A 447 5.45 6.24 6.38
N ASN A 448 5.74 7.27 7.17
CA ASN A 448 5.06 8.56 7.07
C ASN A 448 5.30 9.23 5.69
N VAL A 449 6.53 9.17 5.17
CA VAL A 449 6.87 9.68 3.83
C VAL A 449 6.20 8.87 2.73
N GLN A 450 6.19 7.53 2.83
CA GLN A 450 5.48 6.67 1.87
C GLN A 450 3.99 6.97 1.88
N ASN A 451 3.37 7.04 3.07
CA ASN A 451 1.97 7.36 3.24
C ASN A 451 1.61 8.73 2.63
N TYR A 452 2.48 9.72 2.82
CA TYR A 452 2.33 11.04 2.19
C TYR A 452 2.30 10.93 0.66
N LEU A 453 3.24 10.21 0.04
CA LEU A 453 3.30 10.02 -1.40
C LEU A 453 2.10 9.23 -1.94
N ASP A 454 1.71 8.16 -1.25
CA ASP A 454 0.56 7.30 -1.62
C ASP A 454 -0.76 8.07 -1.61
N HIS A 455 -0.88 9.08 -0.74
CA HIS A 455 -2.07 9.94 -0.64
C HIS A 455 -1.93 11.25 -1.42
N GLY A 456 -0.96 11.32 -2.32
CA GLY A 456 -0.86 12.42 -3.26
C GLY A 456 -0.02 13.61 -2.81
N GLY A 457 0.80 13.43 -1.79
CA GLY A 457 1.88 14.36 -1.50
C GLY A 457 2.84 14.54 -2.69
N THR A 458 3.44 15.72 -2.81
CA THR A 458 4.49 16.00 -3.80
C THR A 458 5.79 16.34 -3.08
N ILE A 459 6.91 15.70 -3.47
CA ILE A 459 8.23 16.01 -2.91
C ILE A 459 9.17 16.51 -4.01
N LEU A 460 9.78 17.67 -3.77
CA LEU A 460 10.91 18.18 -4.55
C LEU A 460 12.21 17.83 -3.83
N PHE A 461 12.92 16.80 -4.28
CA PHE A 461 14.27 16.49 -3.81
C PHE A 461 15.29 17.38 -4.53
N ASP A 462 16.09 18.11 -3.76
CA ASP A 462 17.17 18.95 -4.28
C ASP A 462 18.51 18.51 -3.71
N THR A 463 19.39 17.96 -4.55
CA THR A 463 20.73 17.52 -4.14
C THR A 463 21.70 18.68 -3.97
N ARG A 464 21.40 19.86 -4.52
CA ARG A 464 22.12 21.13 -4.30
C ARG A 464 23.61 21.13 -4.65
N ASP A 465 24.03 20.13 -5.41
CA ASP A 465 25.44 19.80 -5.66
C ASP A 465 25.87 20.07 -7.11
N ARG A 466 25.00 20.72 -7.92
CA ARG A 466 25.27 21.05 -9.32
C ARG A 466 25.62 19.81 -10.16
N ASN A 467 24.98 18.68 -9.88
CA ASN A 467 25.20 17.46 -10.64
C ASN A 467 24.74 17.61 -12.10
N TYR A 468 25.68 17.49 -13.04
CA TYR A 468 25.46 17.53 -14.49
C TYR A 468 25.30 16.14 -15.12
N ALA A 469 25.34 15.06 -14.31
CA ALA A 469 25.21 13.71 -14.82
C ALA A 469 23.84 13.48 -15.50
N THR A 470 23.85 12.66 -16.55
CA THR A 470 22.64 12.18 -17.24
C THR A 470 21.83 11.17 -16.41
N ASN A 471 22.24 10.90 -15.18
CA ASN A 471 21.48 10.15 -14.17
C ASN A 471 21.57 10.93 -12.86
N ALA A 472 20.46 11.49 -12.39
CA ALA A 472 20.44 12.30 -11.16
C ALA A 472 20.86 11.52 -9.91
N LEU A 473 20.88 10.19 -9.97
CA LEU A 473 21.22 9.34 -8.85
C LEU A 473 22.70 8.91 -8.86
N ILE A 474 23.61 9.51 -9.63
CA ILE A 474 25.03 9.10 -9.66
C ILE A 474 25.94 10.33 -9.64
N GLY A 475 27.05 10.25 -8.90
CA GLY A 475 28.22 11.12 -9.10
C GLY A 475 28.60 12.03 -7.92
N THR A 476 27.81 12.10 -6.85
CA THR A 476 28.10 12.93 -5.66
C THR A 476 27.61 12.27 -4.37
N LYS A 477 28.11 12.72 -3.22
CA LYS A 477 27.63 12.25 -1.90
C LYS A 477 26.15 12.52 -1.66
N ASN A 478 25.63 13.69 -2.03
CA ASN A 478 24.20 14.01 -1.90
C ASN A 478 23.34 13.05 -2.72
N THR A 479 23.78 12.66 -3.92
CA THR A 479 23.07 11.64 -4.71
C THR A 479 23.12 10.26 -4.06
N GLU A 480 24.16 9.91 -3.29
CA GLU A 480 24.21 8.65 -2.53
C GLU A 480 23.22 8.67 -1.37
N SER A 481 23.15 9.78 -0.63
CA SER A 481 22.14 10.01 0.40
C SER A 481 20.73 9.90 -0.17
N LEU A 482 20.47 10.52 -1.32
CA LEU A 482 19.19 10.43 -2.02
C LEU A 482 18.87 8.98 -2.44
N ARG A 483 19.85 8.24 -2.97
CA ARG A 483 19.67 6.80 -3.27
C ARG A 483 19.32 6.00 -2.02
N GLY A 484 19.93 6.32 -0.88
CA GLY A 484 19.62 5.68 0.41
C GLY A 484 18.16 5.88 0.82
N ILE A 485 17.66 7.12 0.73
CA ILE A 485 16.25 7.44 1.03
C ILE A 485 15.31 6.75 0.04
N THR A 486 15.57 6.93 -1.26
CA THR A 486 14.67 6.46 -2.32
C THR A 486 14.60 4.94 -2.43
N ARG A 487 15.67 4.21 -2.08
CA ARG A 487 15.67 2.73 -2.05
C ARG A 487 14.75 2.14 -1.00
N ALA A 488 14.45 2.87 0.07
CA ALA A 488 13.58 2.41 1.15
C ALA A 488 12.10 2.76 0.92
N LEU A 489 11.80 3.48 -0.17
CA LEU A 489 10.46 3.91 -0.55
C LEU A 489 10.04 3.20 -1.84
N ASN A 490 8.75 2.89 -1.95
CA ASN A 490 8.16 2.36 -3.17
C ASN A 490 7.81 3.52 -4.11
N LEU A 491 8.80 3.99 -4.87
CA LEU A 491 8.66 5.14 -5.76
C LEU A 491 8.34 4.69 -7.19
N PRO A 492 7.49 5.45 -7.92
CA PRO A 492 7.32 5.24 -9.34
C PRO A 492 8.65 5.41 -10.11
N PRO A 493 8.75 4.78 -11.29
CA PRO A 493 9.76 5.09 -12.28
C PRO A 493 10.13 6.57 -12.42
N LEU A 494 11.41 6.88 -12.58
CA LEU A 494 11.87 8.25 -12.84
C LEU A 494 12.26 8.43 -14.31
N THR A 495 11.86 9.56 -14.89
CA THR A 495 12.33 9.99 -16.22
C THR A 495 12.80 11.42 -16.23
N PRO A 496 13.72 11.79 -17.15
CA PRO A 496 13.98 13.18 -17.46
C PRO A 496 12.66 13.88 -17.81
N ILE A 497 12.48 15.10 -17.33
CA ILE A 497 11.27 15.86 -17.62
C ILE A 497 11.05 15.97 -19.13
N PRO A 498 9.91 15.49 -19.67
CA PRO A 498 9.63 15.56 -21.09
C PRO A 498 9.48 17.00 -21.58
N GLU A 499 9.74 17.24 -22.87
CA GLU A 499 9.40 18.51 -23.50
C GLU A 499 7.88 18.78 -23.38
N GLY A 500 7.51 20.03 -23.05
CA GLY A 500 6.11 20.42 -22.92
C GLY A 500 5.39 19.88 -21.67
N HIS A 501 6.13 19.32 -20.70
CA HIS A 501 5.60 18.84 -19.43
C HIS A 501 4.79 19.92 -18.70
N VAL A 502 3.71 19.53 -18.00
CA VAL A 502 2.76 20.45 -17.35
C VAL A 502 3.46 21.38 -16.37
N LEU A 503 4.46 20.89 -15.62
CA LEU A 503 5.28 21.72 -14.72
C LEU A 503 5.90 22.97 -15.40
N GLY A 504 6.29 22.88 -16.67
CA GLY A 504 6.82 24.01 -17.44
C GLY A 504 5.77 25.03 -17.88
N LYS A 505 4.48 24.72 -17.75
CA LYS A 505 3.35 25.55 -18.20
C LYS A 505 2.24 25.71 -17.18
N SER A 506 2.50 25.38 -15.91
CA SER A 506 1.52 25.49 -14.83
C SER A 506 1.09 26.93 -14.58
N PHE A 507 1.97 27.93 -14.67
CA PHE A 507 1.59 29.33 -14.52
C PHE A 507 2.33 30.22 -15.52
N TYR A 508 3.65 30.21 -15.46
CA TYR A 508 4.56 30.72 -16.47
C TYR A 508 4.87 29.64 -17.52
N LEU A 509 5.23 30.07 -18.72
CA LEU A 509 5.86 29.22 -19.73
C LEU A 509 7.37 29.23 -19.51
N LEU A 510 7.92 28.05 -19.24
CA LEU A 510 9.31 27.81 -18.89
C LEU A 510 9.87 26.66 -19.73
N ASP A 511 10.96 26.93 -20.43
CA ASP A 511 11.74 25.91 -21.16
C ASP A 511 12.91 25.36 -20.35
N SER A 512 13.17 25.94 -19.17
CA SER A 512 14.23 25.50 -18.26
C SER A 512 13.85 25.78 -16.79
N TYR A 513 14.52 25.09 -15.86
CA TYR A 513 14.17 25.08 -14.44
C TYR A 513 15.34 25.53 -13.53
N PRO A 514 15.96 26.70 -13.77
CA PRO A 514 17.17 27.10 -13.06
C PRO A 514 16.91 27.39 -11.57
N GLY A 515 17.92 27.08 -10.75
CA GLY A 515 18.00 27.49 -9.34
C GLY A 515 19.19 28.41 -9.14
N ARG A 516 19.95 28.25 -8.05
CA ARG A 516 21.26 28.91 -7.88
C ARG A 516 22.24 28.43 -8.94
N TYR A 517 22.10 27.17 -9.35
CA TYR A 517 22.84 26.60 -10.47
C TYR A 517 21.96 26.48 -11.72
N THR A 518 22.60 26.60 -12.88
CA THR A 518 22.00 26.39 -14.20
C THR A 518 22.53 25.12 -14.84
N GLY A 519 21.68 24.49 -15.66
CA GLY A 519 21.92 23.17 -16.25
C GLY A 519 21.79 22.04 -15.23
N GLY A 520 21.92 20.79 -15.70
CA GLY A 520 21.51 19.61 -14.95
C GLY A 520 20.14 19.13 -15.43
N THR A 521 19.87 17.84 -15.25
CA THR A 521 18.60 17.23 -15.69
C THR A 521 17.61 17.26 -14.53
N LEU A 522 16.41 17.80 -14.77
CA LEU A 522 15.28 17.65 -13.83
C LEU A 522 14.59 16.32 -14.12
N TRP A 523 14.39 15.52 -13.08
CA TRP A 523 13.71 14.22 -13.18
C TRP A 523 12.35 14.32 -12.52
N VAL A 524 11.40 13.61 -13.09
CA VAL A 524 10.03 13.53 -12.58
C VAL A 524 9.60 12.06 -12.56
N SER A 525 8.73 11.69 -11.64
CA SER A 525 8.08 10.38 -11.68
C SER A 525 7.28 10.22 -12.98
N GLN A 526 7.43 9.08 -13.66
CA GLN A 526 6.45 8.64 -14.64
C GLN A 526 5.23 8.22 -13.84
N ASP A 527 4.17 9.00 -13.93
CA ASP A 527 2.91 8.57 -13.36
C ASP A 527 2.43 7.38 -14.18
N SER A 528 2.43 6.21 -13.55
CA SER A 528 1.94 4.95 -14.10
C SER A 528 0.42 4.99 -14.14
N VAL A 529 -0.17 5.85 -14.98
CA VAL A 529 -1.64 5.94 -15.18
C VAL A 529 -2.44 6.28 -13.89
N ASN A 530 -1.78 6.42 -12.73
CA ASN A 530 -2.41 6.56 -11.42
C ASN A 530 -2.88 8.00 -11.18
N ASN A 531 -4.20 8.22 -11.24
CA ASN A 531 -4.98 9.35 -10.68
C ASN A 531 -4.58 10.80 -10.95
N ARG A 532 -3.48 11.05 -11.64
CA ARG A 532 -2.93 12.38 -11.85
C ARG A 532 -2.56 12.51 -13.31
N ASP A 533 -3.46 13.11 -14.08
CA ASP A 533 -3.16 13.46 -15.47
C ASP A 533 -2.03 14.50 -15.49
N GLY A 534 -0.78 14.03 -15.52
CA GLY A 534 0.43 14.85 -15.67
C GLY A 534 0.99 15.51 -14.41
N VAL A 535 0.58 15.11 -13.20
CA VAL A 535 1.13 15.63 -11.92
C VAL A 535 2.00 14.61 -11.19
N SER A 536 3.31 14.69 -11.44
CA SER A 536 4.37 13.90 -10.83
C SER A 536 4.48 14.17 -9.34
N SER A 537 4.34 13.13 -8.53
CA SER A 537 4.50 13.17 -7.06
C SER A 537 5.96 13.36 -6.63
N ILE A 538 6.91 13.07 -7.51
CA ILE A 538 8.34 13.17 -7.20
C ILE A 538 9.03 14.00 -8.26
N ILE A 539 9.77 15.00 -7.81
CA ILE A 539 10.62 15.84 -8.66
C ILE A 539 12.02 15.84 -8.05
N ILE A 540 13.05 15.60 -8.87
CA ILE A 540 14.44 15.51 -8.41
C ILE A 540 15.34 16.37 -9.28
N GLY A 541 16.13 17.24 -8.65
CA GLY A 541 17.21 17.96 -9.33
C GLY A 541 18.34 18.39 -8.41
N SER A 542 19.27 19.17 -8.95
CA SER A 542 20.54 19.53 -8.32
C SER A 542 20.80 21.05 -8.31
N HIS A 543 19.74 21.85 -8.44
CA HIS A 543 19.82 23.27 -8.81
C HIS A 543 19.95 24.22 -7.63
N ASP A 544 19.76 23.77 -6.38
CA ASP A 544 19.73 24.60 -5.17
C ASP A 544 18.70 25.75 -5.28
N TRP A 545 17.43 25.38 -5.46
CA TRP A 545 16.34 26.34 -5.70
C TRP A 545 16.05 27.21 -4.49
N ALA A 546 16.00 26.65 -3.28
CA ALA A 546 15.85 27.46 -2.08
C ALA A 546 17.01 28.44 -1.90
N GLY A 547 18.22 28.02 -2.28
CA GLY A 547 19.40 28.88 -2.30
C GLY A 547 19.30 30.05 -3.28
N ALA A 548 18.60 29.89 -4.40
CA ALA A 548 18.22 31.02 -5.24
C ALA A 548 17.15 31.85 -4.52
N TRP A 549 16.00 31.28 -4.18
CA TRP A 549 14.86 32.04 -3.63
C TRP A 549 15.22 32.89 -2.40
N ALA A 550 16.13 32.42 -1.54
CA ALA A 550 16.53 33.13 -0.32
C ALA A 550 17.32 34.44 -0.57
N SER A 551 17.85 34.67 -1.78
CA SER A 551 18.67 35.84 -2.10
C SER A 551 18.16 36.56 -3.36
N PRO A 552 17.02 37.26 -3.30
CA PRO A 552 16.45 37.97 -4.45
C PRO A 552 17.36 39.11 -4.93
N GLY A 553 18.12 38.86 -6.01
CA GLY A 553 19.09 39.80 -6.58
C GLY A 553 18.71 40.42 -7.94
N GLY A 554 17.49 40.21 -8.43
CA GLY A 554 16.96 40.82 -9.66
C GLY A 554 17.61 40.37 -10.98
N SER A 555 18.49 39.37 -10.97
CA SER A 555 19.07 38.80 -12.20
C SER A 555 18.02 38.01 -13.00
N GLN A 556 18.25 37.83 -14.30
CA GLN A 556 17.36 37.01 -15.14
C GLN A 556 17.22 35.57 -14.63
N GLN A 557 18.33 34.98 -14.15
CA GLN A 557 18.32 33.63 -13.57
C GLN A 557 17.47 33.59 -12.29
N GLN A 558 17.59 34.61 -11.45
CA GLN A 558 16.83 34.72 -10.22
C GLN A 558 15.32 34.84 -10.49
N GLU A 559 14.93 35.69 -11.44
CA GLU A 559 13.55 35.81 -11.90
C GLU A 559 13.04 34.48 -12.45
N MET A 560 13.85 33.75 -13.21
CA MET A 560 13.47 32.44 -13.74
C MET A 560 13.31 31.39 -12.61
N ALA A 561 14.17 31.40 -11.60
CA ALA A 561 14.05 30.53 -10.43
C ALA A 561 12.76 30.83 -9.64
N GLN A 562 12.39 32.11 -9.48
CA GLN A 562 11.11 32.50 -8.87
C GLN A 562 9.91 32.02 -9.68
N ARG A 563 9.95 32.16 -11.01
CA ARG A 563 8.88 31.64 -11.89
C ARG A 563 8.76 30.12 -11.79
N PHE A 564 9.88 29.41 -11.72
CA PHE A 564 9.85 27.97 -11.47
C PHE A 564 9.19 27.63 -10.13
N GLY A 565 9.55 28.33 -9.05
CA GLY A 565 8.92 28.13 -7.74
C GLY A 565 7.40 28.37 -7.78
N VAL A 566 6.94 29.41 -8.49
CA VAL A 566 5.51 29.65 -8.69
C VAL A 566 4.86 28.51 -9.48
N ASN A 567 5.46 28.08 -10.60
CA ASN A 567 4.97 26.94 -11.37
C ASN A 567 4.85 25.68 -10.53
N LEU A 568 5.86 25.40 -9.71
CA LEU A 568 5.93 24.23 -8.85
C LEU A 568 4.81 24.21 -7.80
N VAL A 569 4.57 25.33 -7.11
CA VAL A 569 3.51 25.40 -6.10
C VAL A 569 2.13 25.33 -6.75
N ILE A 570 1.92 26.06 -7.85
CA ILE A 570 0.66 25.98 -8.60
C ILE A 570 0.44 24.57 -9.16
N TYR A 571 1.50 23.91 -9.63
CA TYR A 571 1.45 22.53 -10.10
C TYR A 571 0.95 21.58 -9.01
N ALA A 572 1.52 21.66 -7.81
CA ALA A 572 1.11 20.83 -6.69
C ALA A 572 -0.32 21.14 -6.20
N LEU A 573 -0.73 22.42 -6.20
CA LEU A 573 -2.06 22.84 -5.74
C LEU A 573 -3.19 22.56 -6.75
N THR A 574 -2.89 22.57 -8.06
CA THR A 574 -3.93 22.47 -9.09
C THR A 574 -4.22 21.04 -9.55
N GLY A 575 -3.41 20.07 -9.12
CA GLY A 575 -3.64 18.65 -9.38
C GLY A 575 -4.09 18.37 -10.83
N ASN A 576 -5.19 17.63 -10.93
CA ASN A 576 -5.85 17.12 -12.13
C ASN A 576 -6.52 18.18 -13.03
N TYR A 577 -6.64 19.46 -12.63
CA TYR A 577 -7.40 20.46 -13.40
C TYR A 577 -6.70 20.94 -14.69
N LYS A 578 -5.38 20.75 -14.86
CA LYS A 578 -4.62 21.35 -15.97
C LYS A 578 -4.27 20.44 -17.14
N ALA A 579 -4.41 19.12 -17.00
CA ALA A 579 -4.31 18.22 -18.14
C ALA A 579 -5.65 18.01 -18.86
N ASP A 580 -6.75 18.44 -18.24
CA ASP A 580 -8.04 18.58 -18.90
C ASP A 580 -7.91 19.55 -20.09
N GLN A 581 -7.94 18.99 -21.30
CA GLN A 581 -7.79 19.69 -22.57
C GLN A 581 -8.93 20.70 -22.87
N VAL A 582 -9.71 21.10 -21.88
CA VAL A 582 -10.84 22.02 -22.02
C VAL A 582 -10.35 23.44 -22.38
N HIS A 583 -9.11 23.81 -22.01
CA HIS A 583 -8.54 25.14 -22.29
C HIS A 583 -7.67 25.22 -23.55
N VAL A 584 -7.35 24.08 -24.19
CA VAL A 584 -6.53 24.05 -25.42
C VAL A 584 -7.16 24.85 -26.58
N PRO A 585 -8.48 24.79 -26.83
CA PRO A 585 -9.11 25.62 -27.86
C PRO A 585 -8.92 27.12 -27.59
N PHE A 586 -9.00 27.55 -26.31
CA PHE A 586 -8.90 28.95 -25.90
C PHE A 586 -7.46 29.51 -25.99
N ILE A 587 -6.45 28.64 -25.82
CA ILE A 587 -5.04 28.99 -25.99
C ILE A 587 -4.67 29.12 -27.47
N LEU A 588 -5.18 28.23 -28.33
CA LEU A 588 -4.98 28.30 -29.78
C LEU A 588 -5.64 29.54 -30.40
N GLU A 589 -6.79 29.96 -29.87
CA GLU A 589 -7.49 31.17 -30.30
C GLU A 589 -6.73 32.46 -29.94
N ARG A 590 -5.93 32.45 -28.85
CA ARG A 590 -5.06 33.57 -28.45
C ARG A 590 -3.71 33.61 -29.16
N LEU A 591 -3.20 32.47 -29.64
CA LEU A 591 -1.95 32.41 -30.42
C LEU A 591 -2.19 32.68 -31.93
N GLY A 592 -3.44 32.67 -32.37
CA GLY A 592 -3.86 32.98 -33.74
C GLY A 592 -4.26 34.44 -34.00
N GLN A 593 -4.05 35.36 -33.05
CA GLN A 593 -4.28 36.81 -33.20
C GLN A 593 -3.00 37.62 -33.22
#